data_AF-A0A093HUT5-F1
#
_entry.id   AF-A0A093HUT5-F1
#
_cell.length_a   1.000
_cell.length_b   1.000
_cell.length_c   1.000
_cell.angle_alpha   90.00
_cell.angle_beta   90.00
_cell.angle_gamma   90.00
#
_symmetry.space_group_name_H-M   'P 1'
#
loop_
_entity.id
_entity.type
_entity.pdbx_description
1 polymer ?
#
loop_
_entity_poly.entity_id
_entity_poly.type
_entity_poly.pdbx_seq_one_letter_code
_entity_poly.pdbx_strand_id
1 'polypeptide(L)'
;LHLCVESHPPTETTDSEEEVIFNRILKVNKDSSQLLQEGDIVPQRSRSAINCRNRHCNWPQSSDGIVRVPYVLDPTYEENHIKGIHDAMAEFETLTCINFVKRKTERDYLSIKSADGCWSNYGKVGGGQTVSVMKGGCMWKGIIQHELDHALGFLHEHSRSDRDKYVKIMWEYISLADRADFRKFENSNNLGLPYDYSSVMHYGPHTFTNTTGKATIVPIPDESVPIGQRQGLSNLDVAKINKLYNCSRCSTILDAASGSLKSANHPRNYSDNTNCVWLIRTRSRKISLHFQAFELQTTRGCQSDYVKVYDGGSKSSPVLMDRTCGSKIPNDIVASSNLMLIEFVTDGVDTASGFQATFTSGRSEKREN
;
A
#
# COMPACT_ATOMS: atom_id res chain seq x y z
N LEU A 1 -20.89 46.44 7.53
CA LEU A 1 -22.07 45.56 7.71
C LEU A 1 -22.53 45.11 6.32
N HIS A 2 -22.31 43.86 5.95
CA HIS A 2 -23.33 42.96 5.38
C HIS A 2 -22.73 41.56 5.23
N LEU A 3 -23.57 40.59 5.57
CA LEU A 3 -23.31 39.18 5.85
C LEU A 3 -23.22 38.31 4.59
N CYS A 4 -22.79 37.07 4.84
CA CYS A 4 -22.57 35.89 4.00
C CYS A 4 -23.70 35.46 3.03
N VAL A 5 -23.36 34.36 2.33
CA VAL A 5 -24.13 33.41 1.49
C VAL A 5 -23.90 33.69 0.00
N GLU A 6 -23.29 32.81 -0.81
CA GLU A 6 -23.48 31.37 -0.94
C GLU A 6 -22.23 30.72 -1.57
N SER A 7 -21.60 29.76 -0.87
CA SER A 7 -20.54 28.92 -1.45
C SER A 7 -21.17 27.65 -2.00
N HIS A 8 -21.23 27.50 -3.33
CA HIS A 8 -21.44 26.20 -3.94
C HIS A 8 -20.21 25.31 -3.71
N PRO A 9 -20.36 24.08 -3.18
CA PRO A 9 -19.24 23.19 -2.94
C PRO A 9 -18.64 22.72 -4.27
N PRO A 10 -17.32 22.48 -4.36
CA PRO A 10 -16.75 21.84 -5.53
C PRO A 10 -17.19 20.37 -5.55
N THR A 11 -17.64 19.90 -6.71
CA THR A 11 -18.06 18.53 -6.99
C THR A 11 -17.17 17.48 -6.31
N GLU A 12 -17.82 16.76 -5.41
CA GLU A 12 -17.37 15.58 -4.70
C GLU A 12 -17.11 14.44 -5.70
N THR A 13 -15.98 13.75 -5.60
CA THR A 13 -16.04 12.28 -5.66
C THR A 13 -16.67 11.89 -4.33
N THR A 14 -17.95 11.54 -4.37
CA THR A 14 -18.80 11.34 -3.21
C THR A 14 -18.20 10.29 -2.27
N ASP A 15 -18.35 10.46 -0.95
CA ASP A 15 -18.07 9.44 0.07
C ASP A 15 -18.65 8.05 -0.33
N SER A 16 -19.72 8.05 -1.14
CA SER A 16 -20.33 6.85 -1.69
C SER A 16 -19.47 6.06 -2.68
N GLU A 17 -18.54 6.65 -3.45
CA GLU A 17 -17.66 5.89 -4.34
C GLU A 17 -16.59 5.14 -3.56
N GLU A 18 -16.02 5.76 -2.52
CA GLU A 18 -15.07 5.12 -1.61
C GLU A 18 -15.76 4.02 -0.80
N GLU A 19 -16.96 4.27 -0.25
CA GLU A 19 -17.79 3.27 0.45
C GLU A 19 -18.20 2.08 -0.46
N VAL A 20 -18.39 2.33 -1.77
CA VAL A 20 -18.66 1.31 -2.79
C VAL A 20 -17.44 0.42 -3.05
N ILE A 21 -16.23 0.98 -3.05
CA ILE A 21 -14.99 0.21 -3.23
C ILE A 21 -14.65 -0.60 -1.97
N PHE A 22 -14.85 -0.04 -0.77
CA PHE A 22 -14.50 -0.68 0.51
C PHE A 22 -15.18 -2.03 0.71
N ASN A 23 -16.47 -2.11 0.38
CA ASN A 23 -17.25 -3.35 0.51
C ASN A 23 -17.21 -4.23 -0.75
N ARG A 24 -16.43 -3.85 -1.78
CA ARG A 24 -16.50 -4.51 -3.09
C ARG A 24 -16.00 -5.95 -3.03
N ILE A 25 -14.92 -6.23 -2.29
CA ILE A 25 -14.41 -7.60 -2.10
C ILE A 25 -15.54 -8.51 -1.57
N LEU A 26 -16.15 -8.11 -0.45
CA LEU A 26 -17.21 -8.88 0.20
C LEU A 26 -18.49 -8.98 -0.63
N LYS A 27 -18.89 -7.90 -1.30
CA LYS A 27 -20.05 -7.90 -2.21
C LYS A 27 -19.84 -8.84 -3.38
N VAL A 28 -18.65 -8.84 -3.97
CA VAL A 28 -18.30 -9.70 -5.10
C VAL A 28 -18.14 -11.16 -4.65
N ASN A 29 -17.66 -11.40 -3.44
CA ASN A 29 -17.45 -12.74 -2.89
C ASN A 29 -18.71 -13.42 -2.34
N LYS A 30 -19.81 -12.67 -2.12
CA LYS A 30 -21.04 -13.22 -1.54
C LYS A 30 -21.58 -14.45 -2.26
N ASP A 31 -21.38 -14.49 -3.58
CA ASP A 31 -21.82 -15.61 -4.44
C ASP A 31 -20.63 -16.49 -4.90
N SER A 32 -19.47 -16.36 -4.25
CA SER A 32 -18.31 -17.20 -4.55
C SER A 32 -18.58 -18.66 -4.17
N SER A 33 -18.13 -19.57 -5.03
CA SER A 33 -18.13 -21.02 -4.81
C SER A 33 -17.07 -21.48 -3.81
N GLN A 34 -16.15 -20.59 -3.40
CA GLN A 34 -15.13 -20.89 -2.40
C GLN A 34 -15.67 -20.75 -0.97
N LEU A 35 -15.17 -21.61 -0.07
CA LEU A 35 -15.34 -21.40 1.36
C LEU A 35 -14.29 -20.39 1.82
N LEU A 36 -14.73 -19.18 2.17
CA LEU A 36 -13.86 -18.07 2.53
C LEU A 36 -14.01 -17.76 4.04
N GLN A 37 -12.89 -17.70 4.73
CA GLN A 37 -12.77 -17.16 6.08
C GLN A 37 -12.55 -15.65 5.97
N GLU A 38 -13.22 -14.87 6.81
CA GLU A 38 -13.16 -13.40 6.75
C GLU A 38 -13.54 -12.89 5.35
N GLY A 39 -14.45 -13.59 4.67
CA GLY A 39 -15.00 -13.18 3.38
C GLY A 39 -14.09 -13.28 2.16
N ASP A 40 -12.76 -13.40 2.29
CA ASP A 40 -11.80 -13.45 1.17
C ASP A 40 -10.53 -14.29 1.42
N ILE A 41 -10.38 -14.90 2.60
CA ILE A 41 -9.22 -15.77 2.89
C ILE A 41 -9.61 -17.22 2.65
N VAL A 42 -8.91 -17.91 1.73
CA VAL A 42 -9.06 -19.36 1.57
C VAL A 42 -8.24 -20.08 2.65
N PRO A 43 -8.88 -20.74 3.64
CA PRO A 43 -8.16 -21.46 4.69
C PRO A 43 -7.46 -22.70 4.12
N GLN A 44 -6.28 -23.04 4.65
CA GLN A 44 -5.62 -24.30 4.28
C GLN A 44 -6.47 -25.49 4.75
N ARG A 45 -6.86 -26.37 3.81
CA ARG A 45 -7.67 -27.57 4.10
C ARG A 45 -6.94 -28.67 4.91
N SER A 46 -5.74 -28.42 5.43
CA SER A 46 -5.00 -29.40 6.25
C SER A 46 -4.16 -28.77 7.36
N ARG A 47 -4.44 -29.22 8.60
CA ARG A 47 -3.81 -28.89 9.90
C ARG A 47 -4.26 -27.55 10.51
N SER A 48 -5.21 -27.68 11.42
CA SER A 48 -5.60 -26.72 12.45
C SER A 48 -4.39 -26.26 13.28
N ALA A 49 -3.65 -25.26 12.81
CA ALA A 49 -2.77 -24.44 13.63
C ALA A 49 -2.30 -23.21 12.84
N ILE A 50 -2.77 -22.03 13.23
CA ILE A 50 -2.22 -20.70 12.91
C ILE A 50 -0.83 -20.57 13.57
N ASN A 51 0.11 -21.43 13.20
CA ASN A 51 1.44 -21.43 13.79
C ASN A 51 2.47 -21.84 12.75
N CYS A 52 2.96 -20.86 12.02
CA CYS A 52 4.10 -21.00 11.12
C CYS A 52 5.41 -21.11 11.92
N ARG A 53 5.55 -22.21 12.67
CA ARG A 53 6.64 -22.39 13.63
C ARG A 53 8.05 -22.35 13.02
N ASN A 54 8.17 -22.57 11.70
CA ASN A 54 9.47 -22.70 11.01
C ASN A 54 9.63 -21.83 9.74
N ARG A 55 8.91 -20.69 9.60
CA ARG A 55 8.96 -19.78 8.42
C ARG A 55 8.61 -20.42 7.05
N HIS A 56 8.17 -21.67 6.99
CA HIS A 56 7.78 -22.33 5.72
C HIS A 56 6.55 -21.73 5.03
N CYS A 57 5.79 -20.90 5.75
CA CYS A 57 4.65 -20.14 5.23
C CYS A 57 5.06 -18.80 4.59
N ASN A 58 6.32 -18.38 4.70
CA ASN A 58 6.78 -17.13 4.09
C ASN A 58 7.43 -17.43 2.73
N TRP A 59 7.39 -16.45 1.84
CA TRP A 59 8.20 -16.49 0.62
C TRP A 59 9.70 -16.38 0.97
N PRO A 60 10.57 -17.20 0.34
CA PRO A 60 11.97 -17.22 0.71
C PRO A 60 12.68 -15.92 0.26
N GLN A 61 13.47 -15.34 1.16
CA GLN A 61 14.40 -14.27 0.82
C GLN A 61 15.66 -14.87 0.19
N SER A 62 16.06 -14.31 -0.95
CA SER A 62 17.31 -14.65 -1.63
C SER A 62 18.51 -14.03 -0.89
N SER A 63 19.73 -14.49 -1.21
CA SER A 63 20.96 -14.00 -0.57
C SER A 63 21.24 -12.51 -0.79
N ASP A 64 20.65 -11.92 -1.83
CA ASP A 64 20.71 -10.48 -2.13
C ASP A 64 19.68 -9.65 -1.34
N GLY A 65 18.96 -10.27 -0.39
CA GLY A 65 17.95 -9.62 0.42
C GLY A 65 16.60 -9.42 -0.27
N ILE A 66 16.42 -9.91 -1.51
CA ILE A 66 15.16 -9.78 -2.26
C ILE A 66 14.29 -11.03 -2.09
N VAL A 67 13.00 -10.82 -1.84
CA VAL A 67 11.99 -11.87 -1.79
C VAL A 67 11.32 -11.95 -3.15
N ARG A 68 11.74 -12.92 -3.96
CA ARG A 68 11.18 -13.12 -5.29
C ARG A 68 9.92 -13.98 -5.20
N VAL A 69 8.79 -13.43 -5.61
CA VAL A 69 7.48 -14.10 -5.62
C VAL A 69 7.11 -14.39 -7.08
N PRO A 70 7.30 -15.64 -7.56
CA PRO A 70 6.99 -15.99 -8.93
C PRO A 70 5.48 -15.92 -9.18
N TYR A 71 5.06 -15.40 -10.34
CA TYR A 71 3.65 -15.35 -10.70
C TYR A 71 3.39 -15.75 -12.16
N VAL A 72 2.17 -16.20 -12.41
CA VAL A 72 1.57 -16.32 -13.74
C VAL A 72 0.25 -15.55 -13.75
N LEU A 73 -0.08 -14.98 -14.91
CA LEU A 73 -1.35 -14.31 -15.14
C LEU A 73 -2.25 -15.19 -15.98
N ASP A 74 -3.55 -15.16 -15.67
CA ASP A 74 -4.59 -15.73 -16.50
C ASP A 74 -4.53 -15.15 -17.92
N PRO A 75 -4.45 -15.99 -18.97
CA PRO A 75 -4.35 -15.53 -20.35
C PRO A 75 -5.59 -14.76 -20.82
N THR A 76 -6.69 -14.83 -20.08
CA THR A 76 -7.90 -14.10 -20.41
C THR A 76 -7.82 -12.62 -19.99
N TYR A 77 -6.85 -12.20 -19.18
CA TYR A 77 -6.68 -10.78 -18.84
C TYR A 77 -6.29 -9.95 -20.07
N GLU A 78 -7.02 -8.86 -20.27
CA GLU A 78 -6.72 -7.85 -21.28
C GLU A 78 -5.62 -6.89 -20.78
N GLU A 79 -5.09 -6.06 -21.68
CA GLU A 79 -3.95 -5.17 -21.42
C GLU A 79 -4.15 -4.24 -20.22
N ASN A 80 -5.35 -3.66 -20.08
CA ASN A 80 -5.72 -2.80 -18.95
C ASN A 80 -5.70 -3.56 -17.60
N HIS A 81 -6.17 -4.81 -17.57
CA HIS A 81 -6.13 -5.67 -16.38
C HIS A 81 -4.68 -5.98 -15.99
N ILE A 82 -3.86 -6.38 -16.97
CA ILE A 82 -2.43 -6.66 -16.77
C ILE A 82 -1.72 -5.41 -16.24
N LYS A 83 -2.00 -4.24 -16.83
CA LYS A 83 -1.47 -2.96 -16.37
C LYS A 83 -1.86 -2.68 -14.92
N GLY A 84 -3.14 -2.84 -14.56
CA GLY A 84 -3.60 -2.63 -13.18
C GLY A 84 -2.92 -3.55 -12.16
N ILE A 85 -2.73 -4.83 -12.52
CA ILE A 85 -2.00 -5.79 -11.69
C ILE A 85 -0.53 -5.39 -11.52
N HIS A 86 0.14 -5.02 -12.61
CA HIS A 86 1.54 -4.58 -12.55
C HIS A 86 1.69 -3.26 -11.77
N ASP A 87 0.77 -2.31 -11.92
CA ASP A 87 0.77 -1.05 -11.16
C ASP A 87 0.58 -1.29 -9.65
N ALA A 88 -0.20 -2.31 -9.27
CA ALA A 88 -0.36 -2.75 -7.88
C ALA A 88 0.92 -3.41 -7.34
N MET A 89 1.52 -4.33 -8.11
CA MET A 89 2.78 -4.99 -7.77
C MET A 89 3.92 -3.99 -7.60
N ALA A 90 4.08 -3.04 -8.53
CA ALA A 90 5.19 -2.10 -8.57
C ALA A 90 5.35 -1.27 -7.28
N GLU A 91 4.26 -1.02 -6.54
CA GLU A 91 4.33 -0.31 -5.26
C GLU A 91 5.01 -1.16 -4.17
N PHE A 92 4.72 -2.47 -4.10
CA PHE A 92 5.47 -3.37 -3.21
C PHE A 92 6.96 -3.38 -3.58
N GLU A 93 7.27 -3.48 -4.87
CA GLU A 93 8.64 -3.54 -5.37
C GLU A 93 9.44 -2.27 -5.14
N THR A 94 8.75 -1.14 -5.13
CA THR A 94 9.33 0.17 -4.86
C THR A 94 9.58 0.38 -3.37
N LEU A 95 8.62 -0.02 -2.53
CA LEU A 95 8.62 0.33 -1.09
C LEU A 95 9.22 -0.76 -0.19
N THR A 96 9.42 -1.97 -0.71
CA THR A 96 9.87 -3.13 0.06
C THR A 96 11.00 -3.91 -0.64
N CYS A 97 11.34 -5.09 -0.13
CA CYS A 97 12.22 -6.05 -0.80
C CYS A 97 11.45 -7.17 -1.53
N ILE A 98 10.12 -7.10 -1.58
CA ILE A 98 9.30 -8.01 -2.39
C ILE A 98 9.50 -7.68 -3.86
N ASN A 99 9.67 -8.70 -4.70
CA ASN A 99 9.74 -8.54 -6.15
C ASN A 99 8.90 -9.63 -6.83
N PHE A 100 7.89 -9.22 -7.58
CA PHE A 100 7.03 -10.12 -8.32
C PHE A 100 7.69 -10.44 -9.67
N VAL A 101 8.00 -11.71 -9.90
CA VAL A 101 8.74 -12.14 -11.09
C VAL A 101 7.90 -13.07 -11.94
N LYS A 102 7.94 -12.91 -13.26
CA LYS A 102 7.29 -13.89 -14.15
C LYS A 102 7.90 -15.27 -13.90
N ARG A 103 7.04 -16.22 -13.56
CA ARG A 103 7.44 -17.61 -13.30
C ARG A 103 8.11 -18.21 -14.54
N LYS A 104 9.18 -18.98 -14.31
CA LYS A 104 9.85 -19.83 -15.30
C LYS A 104 9.62 -21.30 -14.97
N THR A 105 10.19 -21.78 -13.86
CA THR A 105 10.20 -23.19 -13.45
C THR A 105 9.96 -23.39 -11.96
N GLU A 106 9.75 -22.30 -11.22
CA GLU A 106 9.63 -22.31 -9.77
C GLU A 106 8.43 -23.17 -9.35
N ARG A 107 8.64 -24.01 -8.33
CA ARG A 107 7.60 -24.89 -7.79
C ARG A 107 6.49 -24.11 -7.10
N ASP A 108 6.86 -23.16 -6.26
CA ASP A 108 5.95 -22.31 -5.50
C ASP A 108 5.74 -21.00 -6.25
N TYR A 109 4.49 -20.64 -6.55
CA TYR A 109 4.17 -19.43 -7.33
C TYR A 109 2.72 -18.99 -7.14
N LEU A 110 2.45 -17.72 -7.43
CA LEU A 110 1.10 -17.15 -7.50
C LEU A 110 0.48 -17.39 -8.88
N SER A 111 -0.71 -17.96 -8.89
CA SER A 111 -1.56 -18.10 -10.07
C SER A 111 -2.66 -17.04 -10.00
N ILE A 112 -2.39 -15.84 -10.50
CA ILE A 112 -3.33 -14.71 -10.46
C ILE A 112 -4.37 -14.89 -11.56
N LYS A 113 -5.64 -15.08 -11.18
CA LYS A 113 -6.70 -15.50 -12.09
C LYS A 113 -8.00 -14.77 -11.89
N SER A 114 -8.80 -14.70 -12.95
CA SER A 114 -10.15 -14.13 -12.88
C SER A 114 -11.15 -15.22 -12.47
N ALA A 115 -11.01 -15.73 -11.25
CA ALA A 115 -12.02 -16.60 -10.66
C ALA A 115 -13.19 -15.77 -10.07
N ASP A 116 -14.13 -16.45 -9.44
CA ASP A 116 -15.30 -15.87 -8.77
C ASP A 116 -14.90 -15.24 -7.43
N GLY A 117 -14.76 -13.93 -7.42
CA GLY A 117 -14.38 -13.18 -6.22
C GLY A 117 -13.02 -12.50 -6.27
N CYS A 118 -12.72 -11.77 -5.20
CA CYS A 118 -11.40 -11.30 -4.83
C CYS A 118 -10.99 -12.09 -3.58
N TRP A 119 -10.01 -12.98 -3.69
CA TRP A 119 -9.62 -13.80 -2.55
C TRP A 119 -8.22 -14.37 -2.73
N SER A 120 -7.60 -14.75 -1.62
CA SER A 120 -6.25 -15.27 -1.62
C SER A 120 -6.04 -16.29 -0.51
N ASN A 121 -4.97 -17.08 -0.63
CA ASN A 121 -4.46 -17.82 0.52
C ASN A 121 -3.61 -16.89 1.39
N TYR A 122 -3.59 -17.16 2.70
CA TYR A 122 -2.67 -16.49 3.62
C TYR A 122 -1.27 -17.13 3.58
N GLY A 123 -0.28 -16.37 3.13
CA GLY A 123 1.12 -16.78 3.01
C GLY A 123 1.39 -17.78 1.87
N LYS A 124 2.62 -18.29 1.82
CA LYS A 124 3.06 -19.34 0.91
C LYS A 124 2.52 -20.70 1.36
N VAL A 125 1.68 -21.31 0.53
CA VAL A 125 1.04 -22.60 0.83
C VAL A 125 1.71 -23.80 0.14
N GLY A 126 2.62 -23.52 -0.81
CA GLY A 126 3.37 -24.53 -1.57
C GLY A 126 2.68 -24.93 -2.88
N GLY A 127 3.47 -25.13 -3.93
CA GLY A 127 2.94 -25.32 -5.28
C GLY A 127 2.38 -24.02 -5.88
N GLY A 128 1.58 -24.15 -6.95
CA GLY A 128 0.82 -23.03 -7.49
C GLY A 128 -0.38 -22.70 -6.61
N GLN A 129 -0.43 -21.50 -6.05
CA GLN A 129 -1.54 -21.02 -5.23
C GLN A 129 -2.32 -19.92 -5.94
N THR A 130 -3.65 -19.97 -5.88
CA THR A 130 -4.49 -19.02 -6.60
C THR A 130 -4.61 -17.72 -5.83
N VAL A 131 -4.52 -16.61 -6.55
CA VAL A 131 -4.99 -15.30 -6.10
C VAL A 131 -6.09 -14.90 -7.07
N SER A 132 -7.34 -14.84 -6.60
CA SER A 132 -8.46 -14.45 -7.44
C SER A 132 -8.55 -12.93 -7.50
N VAL A 133 -8.48 -12.40 -8.72
CA VAL A 133 -8.71 -10.99 -9.03
C VAL A 133 -9.71 -10.95 -10.17
N MET A 134 -11.00 -11.10 -9.85
CA MET A 134 -12.06 -11.10 -10.85
C MET A 134 -12.06 -9.81 -11.68
N LYS A 135 -12.03 -9.93 -13.02
CA LYS A 135 -12.03 -8.77 -13.94
C LYS A 135 -13.15 -7.77 -13.69
N GLY A 136 -14.37 -8.26 -13.44
CA GLY A 136 -15.54 -7.41 -13.23
C GLY A 136 -15.64 -6.75 -11.85
N GLY A 137 -14.81 -7.15 -10.88
CA GLY A 137 -15.03 -6.84 -9.46
C GLY A 137 -13.80 -6.35 -8.69
N CYS A 138 -12.61 -6.83 -9.05
CA CYS A 138 -11.42 -6.76 -8.19
C CYS A 138 -10.29 -5.90 -8.77
N MET A 139 -10.51 -5.27 -9.93
CA MET A 139 -9.49 -4.54 -10.70
C MET A 139 -9.20 -3.13 -10.17
N TRP A 140 -9.20 -2.98 -8.84
CA TRP A 140 -8.81 -1.77 -8.14
C TRP A 140 -7.46 -1.99 -7.49
N LYS A 141 -6.55 -1.03 -7.61
CA LYS A 141 -5.18 -1.16 -7.12
C LYS A 141 -5.12 -1.67 -5.67
N GLY A 142 -5.83 -1.02 -4.74
CA GLY A 142 -5.83 -1.45 -3.33
C GLY A 142 -6.46 -2.81 -3.08
N ILE A 143 -7.43 -3.25 -3.90
CA ILE A 143 -7.99 -4.62 -3.80
C ILE A 143 -6.93 -5.63 -4.26
N ILE A 144 -6.27 -5.39 -5.39
CA ILE A 144 -5.19 -6.28 -5.87
C ILE A 144 -4.07 -6.36 -4.82
N GLN A 145 -3.68 -5.21 -4.24
CA GLN A 145 -2.66 -5.18 -3.19
C GLN A 145 -3.12 -5.93 -1.94
N HIS A 146 -4.38 -5.79 -1.53
CA HIS A 146 -4.96 -6.54 -0.41
C HIS A 146 -4.81 -8.07 -0.61
N GLU A 147 -5.20 -8.59 -1.77
CA GLU A 147 -5.09 -10.03 -2.06
C GLU A 147 -3.62 -10.51 -2.14
N LEU A 148 -2.74 -9.66 -2.64
CA LEU A 148 -1.29 -9.93 -2.65
C LEU A 148 -0.71 -9.91 -1.24
N ASP A 149 -1.18 -9.03 -0.36
CA ASP A 149 -0.71 -8.95 1.03
C ASP A 149 -1.16 -10.16 1.85
N HIS A 150 -2.38 -10.67 1.59
CA HIS A 150 -2.77 -12.01 2.05
C HIS A 150 -1.78 -13.07 1.58
N ALA A 151 -1.43 -13.10 0.28
CA ALA A 151 -0.46 -14.07 -0.26
C ALA A 151 0.94 -13.93 0.35
N LEU A 152 1.31 -12.75 0.85
CA LEU A 152 2.54 -12.49 1.60
C LEU A 152 2.48 -12.93 3.06
N GLY A 153 1.29 -13.21 3.58
CA GLY A 153 1.08 -13.67 4.95
C GLY A 153 0.62 -12.56 5.89
N PHE A 154 -0.29 -11.68 5.44
CA PHE A 154 -0.99 -10.72 6.30
C PHE A 154 -2.49 -11.04 6.42
N LEU A 155 -3.00 -10.99 7.66
CA LEU A 155 -4.42 -11.15 7.97
C LEU A 155 -5.07 -9.78 8.04
N HIS A 156 -6.39 -9.74 8.19
CA HIS A 156 -7.08 -8.48 8.40
C HIS A 156 -6.66 -7.78 9.70
N GLU A 157 -6.57 -6.45 9.64
CA GLU A 157 -6.11 -5.64 10.76
C GLU A 157 -7.08 -5.70 11.95
N HIS A 158 -8.39 -5.72 11.67
CA HIS A 158 -9.43 -5.87 12.71
C HIS A 158 -9.44 -7.26 13.33
N SER A 159 -8.63 -8.21 12.88
CA SER A 159 -8.56 -9.55 13.48
C SER A 159 -7.35 -9.73 14.39
N ARG A 160 -6.57 -8.66 14.63
CA ARG A 160 -5.47 -8.66 15.60
C ARG A 160 -5.93 -9.01 17.01
N SER A 161 -5.06 -9.73 17.74
CA SER A 161 -5.26 -10.07 19.16
C SER A 161 -5.48 -8.86 20.07
N ASP A 162 -4.90 -7.71 19.75
CA ASP A 162 -4.95 -6.46 20.52
C ASP A 162 -5.98 -5.44 20.03
N ARG A 163 -6.80 -5.79 19.03
CA ARG A 163 -7.74 -4.86 18.37
C ARG A 163 -8.69 -4.15 19.33
N ASP A 164 -9.09 -4.79 20.43
CA ASP A 164 -10.18 -4.30 21.30
C ASP A 164 -9.74 -3.05 22.10
N LYS A 165 -8.46 -2.66 21.99
CA LYS A 165 -7.93 -1.37 22.46
C LYS A 165 -8.19 -0.22 21.48
N TYR A 166 -8.57 -0.53 20.24
CA TYR A 166 -8.57 0.39 19.10
C TYR A 166 -9.91 0.43 18.38
N VAL A 167 -10.65 -0.68 18.34
CA VAL A 167 -11.98 -0.77 17.71
C VAL A 167 -12.95 -1.54 18.59
N LYS A 168 -14.22 -1.19 18.49
CA LYS A 168 -15.34 -1.94 19.05
C LYS A 168 -16.10 -2.64 17.93
N ILE A 169 -16.39 -3.93 18.14
CA ILE A 169 -17.28 -4.69 17.24
C ILE A 169 -18.72 -4.58 17.75
N MET A 170 -19.62 -4.12 16.88
CA MET A 170 -21.04 -3.93 17.15
C MET A 170 -21.82 -5.19 16.76
N TRP A 171 -21.73 -6.21 17.61
CA TRP A 171 -22.28 -7.56 17.38
C TRP A 171 -23.79 -7.61 17.13
N GLU A 172 -24.54 -6.60 17.57
CA GLU A 172 -25.97 -6.44 17.33
C GLU A 172 -26.30 -6.20 15.86
N TYR A 173 -25.36 -5.67 15.08
CA TYR A 173 -25.53 -5.36 13.65
C TYR A 173 -24.89 -6.41 12.72
N ILE A 174 -24.45 -7.54 13.28
CA ILE A 174 -23.79 -8.63 12.54
C ILE A 174 -24.64 -9.89 12.68
N SER A 175 -24.97 -10.53 11.54
CA SER A 175 -25.74 -11.77 11.52
C SER A 175 -24.98 -12.91 12.21
N LEU A 176 -25.69 -13.90 12.76
CA LEU A 176 -25.02 -15.04 13.44
C LEU A 176 -24.07 -15.81 12.52
N ALA A 177 -24.36 -15.87 11.21
CA ALA A 177 -23.51 -16.54 10.24
C ALA A 177 -22.18 -15.81 10.04
N ASP A 178 -22.20 -14.47 10.03
CA ASP A 178 -21.02 -13.64 9.71
C ASP A 178 -20.14 -13.35 10.93
N ARG A 179 -20.60 -13.67 12.15
CA ARG A 179 -19.83 -13.41 13.40
C ARG A 179 -18.46 -14.10 13.43
N ALA A 180 -18.27 -15.17 12.66
CA ALA A 180 -16.98 -15.85 12.56
C ALA A 180 -15.91 -14.96 11.90
N ASP A 181 -16.30 -14.08 10.98
CA ASP A 181 -15.42 -13.19 10.19
C ASP A 181 -14.91 -11.98 10.99
N PHE A 182 -15.44 -11.79 12.20
CA PHE A 182 -14.99 -10.78 13.15
C PHE A 182 -14.26 -11.41 14.34
N ARG A 183 -13.85 -12.66 14.30
CA ARG A 183 -13.11 -13.26 15.42
C ARG A 183 -11.65 -12.80 15.40
N LYS A 184 -11.07 -12.64 16.60
CA LYS A 184 -9.63 -12.36 16.73
C LYS A 184 -8.82 -13.61 16.45
N PHE A 185 -7.65 -13.43 15.87
CA PHE A 185 -6.57 -14.41 15.91
C PHE A 185 -5.78 -14.20 17.19
N GLU A 186 -6.12 -14.95 18.25
CA GLU A 186 -5.51 -14.79 19.59
C GLU A 186 -3.98 -14.90 19.60
N ASN A 187 -3.40 -15.64 18.66
CA ASN A 187 -1.94 -15.80 18.50
C ASN A 187 -1.37 -14.96 17.34
N SER A 188 -2.02 -13.86 16.95
CA SER A 188 -1.52 -12.99 15.88
C SER A 188 -0.14 -12.44 16.23
N ASN A 189 0.81 -12.54 15.30
CA ASN A 189 2.11 -11.89 15.44
C ASN A 189 2.01 -10.47 14.90
N ASN A 190 1.84 -9.50 15.79
CA ASN A 190 1.72 -8.09 15.43
C ASN A 190 3.07 -7.44 15.08
N LEU A 191 4.16 -8.22 15.07
CA LEU A 191 5.53 -7.79 14.78
C LEU A 191 6.00 -6.63 15.68
N GLY A 192 5.37 -6.40 16.84
CA GLY A 192 5.65 -5.25 17.70
C GLY A 192 5.38 -3.89 17.03
N LEU A 193 4.50 -3.84 16.03
CA LEU A 193 4.06 -2.61 15.37
C LEU A 193 2.66 -2.20 15.87
N PRO A 194 2.35 -0.89 15.86
CA PRO A 194 1.05 -0.38 16.32
C PRO A 194 -0.11 -0.89 15.45
N TYR A 195 -1.33 -0.69 15.94
CA TYR A 195 -2.56 -0.91 15.16
C TYR A 195 -2.70 0.18 14.10
N ASP A 196 -3.14 -0.20 12.90
CA ASP A 196 -3.23 0.70 11.75
C ASP A 196 -4.64 0.81 11.18
N TYR A 197 -5.38 1.85 11.59
CA TYR A 197 -6.69 2.16 11.02
C TYR A 197 -6.67 2.37 9.50
N SER A 198 -5.53 2.85 8.96
CA SER A 198 -5.34 3.14 7.54
C SER A 198 -4.88 1.94 6.72
N SER A 199 -4.72 0.76 7.34
CA SER A 199 -4.26 -0.45 6.65
C SER A 199 -5.21 -0.83 5.51
N VAL A 200 -4.63 -1.22 4.36
CA VAL A 200 -5.42 -1.78 3.26
C VAL A 200 -6.08 -3.11 3.64
N MET A 201 -5.59 -3.73 4.72
CA MET A 201 -6.11 -4.97 5.31
C MET A 201 -7.17 -4.71 6.39
N HIS A 202 -7.58 -3.46 6.64
CA HIS A 202 -8.67 -3.19 7.57
C HIS A 202 -10.02 -3.31 6.85
N TYR A 203 -11.03 -3.86 7.52
CA TYR A 203 -12.42 -3.79 7.09
C TYR A 203 -12.97 -2.38 7.13
N GLY A 204 -14.01 -2.11 6.33
CA GLY A 204 -14.77 -0.87 6.40
C GLY A 204 -15.72 -0.84 7.61
N PRO A 205 -16.27 0.33 7.96
CA PRO A 205 -17.14 0.48 9.13
C PRO A 205 -18.46 -0.30 8.98
N HIS A 206 -18.97 -0.50 7.76
CA HIS A 206 -20.27 -1.14 7.48
C HIS A 206 -20.17 -2.58 6.96
N THR A 207 -18.98 -3.16 7.01
CA THR A 207 -18.72 -4.52 6.54
C THR A 207 -19.66 -5.53 7.23
N PHE A 208 -20.36 -6.38 6.44
CA PHE A 208 -21.34 -7.38 6.92
C PHE A 208 -22.51 -6.83 7.78
N THR A 209 -22.83 -5.54 7.69
CA THR A 209 -23.97 -5.00 8.43
C THR A 209 -25.29 -5.60 7.97
N ASN A 210 -26.11 -6.07 8.92
CA ASN A 210 -27.49 -6.50 8.66
C ASN A 210 -28.51 -5.38 8.87
N THR A 211 -28.04 -4.19 9.27
CA THR A 211 -28.88 -3.04 9.63
C THR A 211 -28.43 -1.82 8.85
N THR A 212 -29.30 -1.29 7.99
CA THR A 212 -28.99 -0.15 7.10
C THR A 212 -28.42 1.04 7.87
N GLY A 213 -27.28 1.55 7.42
CA GLY A 213 -26.61 2.74 7.98
C GLY A 213 -25.93 2.53 9.35
N LYS A 214 -25.87 1.29 9.87
CA LYS A 214 -25.20 0.99 11.14
C LYS A 214 -23.82 0.38 10.90
N ALA A 215 -22.83 0.89 11.61
CA ALA A 215 -21.46 0.40 11.56
C ALA A 215 -21.30 -0.87 12.42
N THR A 216 -20.62 -1.87 11.88
CA THR A 216 -20.23 -3.12 12.56
C THR A 216 -18.87 -3.00 13.26
N ILE A 217 -18.01 -2.09 12.80
CA ILE A 217 -16.73 -1.75 13.42
C ILE A 217 -16.68 -0.25 13.69
N VAL A 218 -16.43 0.13 14.94
CA VAL A 218 -16.34 1.53 15.37
C VAL A 218 -14.97 1.78 15.99
N PRO A 219 -14.15 2.69 15.44
CA PRO A 219 -12.90 3.11 16.06
C PRO A 219 -13.11 3.76 17.43
N ILE A 220 -12.17 3.52 18.35
CA ILE A 220 -12.16 4.10 19.70
C ILE A 220 -10.75 4.63 20.03
N PRO A 221 -10.63 5.71 20.82
CA PRO A 221 -11.71 6.49 21.44
C PRO A 221 -12.41 7.48 20.49
N ASP A 222 -11.89 7.67 19.28
CA ASP A 222 -12.41 8.62 18.31
C ASP A 222 -13.07 7.87 17.14
N GLU A 223 -14.41 7.93 17.08
CA GLU A 223 -15.21 7.25 16.05
C GLU A 223 -15.06 7.90 14.66
N SER A 224 -14.49 9.11 14.57
CA SER A 224 -14.30 9.83 13.29
C SER A 224 -13.11 9.33 12.49
N VAL A 225 -12.25 8.49 13.08
CA VAL A 225 -11.08 7.93 12.40
C VAL A 225 -11.52 7.06 11.22
N PRO A 226 -11.07 7.32 9.99
CA PRO A 226 -11.46 6.52 8.83
C PRO A 226 -10.82 5.13 8.88
N ILE A 227 -11.58 4.11 8.49
CA ILE A 227 -11.12 2.72 8.35
C ILE A 227 -11.60 2.12 7.03
N GLY A 228 -10.84 1.14 6.51
CA GLY A 228 -11.24 0.36 5.34
C GLY A 228 -10.80 0.92 3.99
N GLN A 229 -9.84 1.85 3.97
CA GLN A 229 -9.34 2.43 2.72
C GLN A 229 -8.85 1.36 1.72
N ARG A 230 -9.00 1.65 0.42
CA ARG A 230 -8.53 0.79 -0.70
C ARG A 230 -7.78 1.60 -1.77
N GLN A 231 -7.16 2.71 -1.38
CA GLN A 231 -6.30 3.51 -2.26
C GLN A 231 -4.96 2.80 -2.51
N GLY A 232 -4.44 2.13 -1.48
CA GLY A 232 -3.32 1.21 -1.58
C GLY A 232 -2.65 0.93 -0.24
N LEU A 233 -1.43 0.41 -0.23
CA LEU A 233 -0.70 0.10 1.02
C LEU A 233 -0.56 1.34 1.91
N SER A 234 -0.71 1.18 3.22
CA SER A 234 -0.33 2.21 4.20
C SER A 234 1.17 2.16 4.49
N ASN A 235 1.68 3.17 5.21
CA ASN A 235 3.05 3.13 5.74
C ASN A 235 3.30 1.94 6.69
N LEU A 236 2.28 1.55 7.48
CA LEU A 236 2.41 0.44 8.42
C LEU A 236 2.25 -0.92 7.75
N ASP A 237 1.49 -1.04 6.66
CA ASP A 237 1.47 -2.24 5.81
C ASP A 237 2.89 -2.50 5.26
N VAL A 238 3.50 -1.47 4.66
CA VAL A 238 4.89 -1.52 4.18
C VAL A 238 5.88 -1.87 5.30
N ALA A 239 5.73 -1.26 6.48
CA ALA A 239 6.60 -1.55 7.62
C ALA A 239 6.44 -2.99 8.13
N LYS A 240 5.22 -3.53 8.13
CA LYS A 240 4.93 -4.93 8.49
C LYS A 240 5.58 -5.89 7.50
N ILE A 241 5.45 -5.64 6.18
CA ILE A 241 6.12 -6.42 5.12
C ILE A 241 7.64 -6.38 5.33
N ASN A 242 8.22 -5.18 5.46
CA ASN A 242 9.65 -5.01 5.64
C ASN A 242 10.17 -5.71 6.90
N LYS A 243 9.40 -5.70 7.99
CA LYS A 243 9.77 -6.38 9.24
C LYS A 243 9.62 -7.90 9.15
N LEU A 244 8.57 -8.40 8.52
CA LEU A 244 8.34 -9.84 8.34
C LEU A 244 9.41 -10.48 7.46
N TYR A 245 9.79 -9.79 6.38
CA TYR A 245 10.73 -10.27 5.37
C TYR A 245 12.16 -9.75 5.57
N ASN A 246 12.43 -9.02 6.66
CA ASN A 246 13.74 -8.46 6.98
C ASN A 246 14.34 -7.64 5.82
N CYS A 247 13.52 -6.76 5.25
CA CYS A 247 13.93 -5.88 4.16
C CYS A 247 14.78 -4.73 4.69
N SER A 248 15.96 -4.53 4.10
CA SER A 248 16.80 -3.34 4.36
C SER A 248 16.40 -2.20 3.44
N ARG A 249 15.23 -1.61 3.67
CA ARG A 249 14.68 -0.49 2.89
C ARG A 249 14.22 0.62 3.82
N CYS A 250 14.46 1.87 3.42
CA CYS A 250 13.77 3.02 3.96
C CYS A 250 12.77 3.50 2.91
N SER A 251 11.49 3.56 3.28
CA SER A 251 10.44 4.00 2.38
C SER A 251 9.36 4.74 3.15
N THR A 252 8.72 5.71 2.52
CA THR A 252 7.62 6.47 3.12
C THR A 252 6.61 6.85 2.05
N ILE A 253 5.34 6.62 2.35
CA ILE A 253 4.19 7.08 1.57
C ILE A 253 3.74 8.42 2.14
N LEU A 254 3.55 9.40 1.26
CA LEU A 254 3.06 10.75 1.58
C LEU A 254 1.75 10.95 0.82
N ASP A 255 0.63 10.88 1.54
CA ASP A 255 -0.72 10.87 0.97
C ASP A 255 -1.57 12.11 1.28
N ALA A 256 -1.04 13.02 2.10
CA ALA A 256 -1.64 14.32 2.35
C ALA A 256 -1.60 15.22 1.11
N ALA A 257 -2.49 16.22 1.08
CA ALA A 257 -2.54 17.19 -0.02
C ALA A 257 -1.27 18.08 -0.11
N SER A 258 -0.56 18.23 1.00
CA SER A 258 0.75 18.89 1.07
C SER A 258 1.55 18.31 2.22
N GLY A 259 2.87 18.50 2.20
CA GLY A 259 3.73 18.04 3.26
C GLY A 259 5.20 18.32 2.97
N SER A 260 6.08 17.72 3.77
CA SER A 260 7.53 17.85 3.63
C SER A 260 8.22 16.51 3.72
N LEU A 261 9.34 16.37 3.01
CA LEU A 261 10.28 15.25 3.11
C LEU A 261 11.70 15.79 3.27
N LYS A 262 12.54 15.01 3.93
CA LYS A 262 13.95 15.35 4.12
C LYS A 262 14.79 14.09 4.24
N SER A 263 16.06 14.18 3.88
CA SER A 263 17.02 13.13 4.19
C SER A 263 17.12 12.94 5.70
N ALA A 264 17.45 11.70 6.12
CA ALA A 264 17.72 11.43 7.52
C ALA A 264 18.80 12.36 8.07
N ASN A 265 18.69 12.73 9.34
CA ASN A 265 19.60 13.62 10.09
C ASN A 265 19.63 15.10 9.68
N HIS A 266 19.06 15.50 8.54
CA HIS A 266 19.07 16.91 8.11
C HIS A 266 18.60 17.87 9.23
N PRO A 267 19.38 18.93 9.55
CA PRO A 267 20.51 19.50 8.77
C PRO A 267 21.90 18.92 9.07
N ARG A 268 22.02 17.86 9.88
CA ARG A 268 23.28 17.12 10.02
C ARG A 268 23.47 16.16 8.85
N ASN A 269 24.69 15.67 8.70
CA ASN A 269 25.04 14.78 7.62
C ASN A 269 24.17 13.52 7.55
N TYR A 270 23.74 13.15 6.34
CA TYR A 270 23.06 11.88 6.11
C TYR A 270 24.02 10.70 6.32
N SER A 271 23.46 9.49 6.45
CA SER A 271 24.25 8.26 6.60
C SER A 271 24.71 7.71 5.24
N ASP A 272 25.81 6.97 5.27
CA ASP A 272 26.30 6.19 4.13
C ASP A 272 25.38 5.02 3.78
N ASN A 273 25.49 4.52 2.55
CA ASN A 273 24.86 3.31 2.04
C ASN A 273 23.33 3.28 2.19
N THR A 274 22.68 4.42 2.01
CA THR A 274 21.23 4.55 2.09
C THR A 274 20.59 4.42 0.72
N ASN A 275 19.38 3.84 0.69
CA ASN A 275 18.52 3.82 -0.49
C ASN A 275 17.10 4.06 0.00
N CYS A 276 16.75 5.35 0.14
CA CYS A 276 15.47 5.78 0.66
C CYS A 276 14.56 6.26 -0.45
N VAL A 277 13.28 5.92 -0.35
CA VAL A 277 12.27 6.36 -1.29
C VAL A 277 11.10 7.05 -0.60
N TRP A 278 10.57 8.10 -1.23
CA TRP A 278 9.33 8.73 -0.84
C TRP A 278 8.34 8.63 -2.00
N LEU A 279 7.22 7.95 -1.78
CA LEU A 279 6.12 7.89 -2.73
C LEU A 279 5.06 8.91 -2.33
N ILE A 280 4.96 10.00 -3.08
CA ILE A 280 3.84 10.94 -2.95
C ILE A 280 2.67 10.36 -3.75
N ARG A 281 1.56 10.08 -3.06
CA ARG A 281 0.31 9.56 -3.65
C ARG A 281 -0.86 10.36 -3.17
N THR A 282 -1.33 11.29 -3.99
CA THR A 282 -2.43 12.19 -3.59
C THR A 282 -3.72 11.86 -4.36
N ARG A 283 -4.84 12.45 -3.92
CA ARG A 283 -6.11 12.43 -4.67
C ARG A 283 -6.14 13.44 -5.83
N SER A 284 -5.22 14.41 -5.87
CA SER A 284 -5.18 15.45 -6.91
C SER A 284 -4.22 15.09 -8.05
N ARG A 285 -4.50 15.57 -9.26
CA ARG A 285 -3.80 15.16 -10.49
C ARG A 285 -2.44 15.80 -10.72
N LYS A 286 -2.03 16.81 -9.95
CA LYS A 286 -0.73 17.47 -10.12
C LYS A 286 -0.04 17.64 -8.79
N ILE A 287 1.17 17.09 -8.70
CA ILE A 287 2.09 17.25 -7.56
C ILE A 287 3.19 18.22 -7.97
N SER A 288 3.43 19.23 -7.15
CA SER A 288 4.58 20.13 -7.25
C SER A 288 5.53 19.87 -6.08
N LEU A 289 6.81 19.70 -6.37
CA LEU A 289 7.89 19.46 -5.41
C LEU A 289 8.88 20.64 -5.46
N HIS A 290 9.18 21.20 -4.30
CA HIS A 290 10.07 22.34 -4.12
C HIS A 290 11.15 22.02 -3.08
N PHE A 291 12.42 22.10 -3.48
CA PHE A 291 13.56 21.91 -2.58
C PHE A 291 13.88 23.21 -1.84
N GLN A 292 13.90 23.15 -0.51
CA GLN A 292 14.23 24.28 0.37
C GLN A 292 15.70 24.26 0.79
N ALA A 293 16.30 23.07 0.86
CA ALA A 293 17.71 22.87 1.12
C ALA A 293 18.22 21.68 0.29
N PHE A 294 19.44 21.77 -0.22
CA PHE A 294 20.05 20.73 -1.05
C PHE A 294 21.57 20.80 -1.00
N GLU A 295 22.20 19.82 -0.36
CA GLU A 295 23.64 19.66 -0.30
C GLU A 295 24.01 18.17 -0.21
N LEU A 296 24.47 17.62 -1.33
CA LEU A 296 24.96 16.25 -1.44
C LEU A 296 26.43 16.25 -1.82
N GLN A 297 27.12 15.14 -1.52
CA GLN A 297 28.46 14.88 -2.02
C GLN A 297 28.54 15.15 -3.53
N THR A 298 29.50 15.98 -3.93
CA THR A 298 29.66 16.36 -5.34
C THR A 298 30.59 15.38 -6.02
N THR A 299 30.07 14.61 -6.99
CA THR A 299 30.87 13.73 -7.84
C THR A 299 30.57 13.98 -9.31
N ARG A 300 31.49 13.58 -10.20
CA ARG A 300 31.32 13.75 -11.64
C ARG A 300 30.09 12.96 -12.11
N GLY A 301 29.07 13.68 -12.58
CA GLY A 301 27.81 13.07 -13.03
C GLY A 301 26.97 12.45 -11.90
N CYS A 302 27.23 12.82 -10.64
CA CYS A 302 26.48 12.35 -9.48
C CYS A 302 26.38 10.81 -9.41
N GLN A 303 27.52 10.14 -9.60
CA GLN A 303 27.62 8.67 -9.63
C GLN A 303 27.62 8.03 -8.24
N SER A 304 28.00 8.80 -7.21
CA SER A 304 27.93 8.42 -5.81
C SER A 304 26.57 8.78 -5.23
N ASP A 305 26.47 9.90 -4.53
CA ASP A 305 25.23 10.35 -3.90
C ASP A 305 24.35 11.12 -4.87
N TYR A 306 23.04 10.86 -4.86
CA TYR A 306 22.10 11.57 -5.71
C TYR A 306 20.67 11.53 -5.20
N VAL A 307 19.91 12.58 -5.56
CA VAL A 307 18.44 12.53 -5.60
C VAL A 307 17.99 12.34 -7.04
N LYS A 308 16.98 11.48 -7.24
CA LYS A 308 16.30 11.25 -8.52
C LYS A 308 14.79 11.33 -8.31
N VAL A 309 14.08 11.95 -9.24
CA VAL A 309 12.62 12.13 -9.17
C VAL A 309 11.96 11.56 -10.42
N TYR A 310 10.93 10.75 -10.22
CA TYR A 310 10.20 10.05 -11.27
C TYR A 310 8.75 10.55 -11.38
N ASP A 311 8.25 10.62 -12.61
CA ASP A 311 6.88 10.97 -12.99
C ASP A 311 5.93 9.77 -12.85
N GLY A 312 5.73 9.33 -11.63
CA GLY A 312 4.88 8.18 -11.31
C GLY A 312 5.32 7.47 -10.04
N GLY A 313 4.68 6.34 -9.75
CA GLY A 313 4.87 5.62 -8.49
C GLY A 313 5.99 4.58 -8.47
N SER A 314 6.83 4.49 -9.51
CA SER A 314 7.82 3.41 -9.66
C SER A 314 9.13 3.89 -10.29
N LYS A 315 10.21 3.12 -10.11
CA LYS A 315 11.51 3.41 -10.75
C LYS A 315 11.52 3.17 -12.27
N SER A 316 10.47 2.56 -12.83
CA SER A 316 10.25 2.42 -14.28
C SER A 316 9.48 3.59 -14.91
N SER A 317 8.98 4.52 -14.09
CA SER A 317 8.29 5.72 -14.57
C SER A 317 9.26 6.69 -15.26
N PRO A 318 8.77 7.60 -16.12
CA PRO A 318 9.61 8.64 -16.71
C PRO A 318 10.38 9.45 -15.66
N VAL A 319 11.54 9.99 -16.00
CA VAL A 319 12.39 10.73 -15.05
C VAL A 319 12.11 12.23 -15.20
N LEU A 320 11.76 12.90 -14.08
CA LEU A 320 11.58 14.35 -14.02
C LEU A 320 12.87 15.09 -13.63
N MET A 321 13.67 14.46 -12.77
CA MET A 321 14.99 14.94 -12.38
C MET A 321 15.91 13.73 -12.30
N ASP A 322 16.91 13.67 -13.18
CA ASP A 322 17.91 12.60 -13.13
C ASP A 322 18.96 12.89 -12.04
N ARG A 323 19.79 11.89 -11.73
CA ARG A 323 20.81 11.89 -10.67
C ARG A 323 21.42 13.27 -10.42
N THR A 324 20.91 13.97 -9.41
CA THR A 324 21.30 15.35 -9.06
C THR A 324 21.98 15.37 -7.70
N CYS A 325 23.09 16.11 -7.59
CA CYS A 325 23.96 16.21 -6.41
C CYS A 325 24.64 17.59 -6.35
N GLY A 326 25.44 17.84 -5.30
CA GLY A 326 26.08 19.12 -5.02
C GLY A 326 25.20 20.06 -4.19
N SER A 327 25.56 21.36 -4.18
CA SER A 327 24.94 22.38 -3.32
C SER A 327 23.97 23.33 -4.02
N LYS A 328 23.76 23.13 -5.34
CA LYS A 328 22.80 23.95 -6.09
C LYS A 328 21.38 23.41 -5.88
N ILE A 329 20.50 24.24 -5.34
CA ILE A 329 19.07 23.91 -5.19
C ILE A 329 18.45 23.64 -6.58
N PRO A 330 17.81 22.47 -6.79
CA PRO A 330 17.10 22.17 -8.03
C PRO A 330 15.91 23.09 -8.28
N ASN A 331 15.52 23.23 -9.55
CA ASN A 331 14.28 23.92 -9.92
C ASN A 331 13.05 23.13 -9.46
N ASP A 332 11.90 23.80 -9.36
CA ASP A 332 10.62 23.17 -9.06
C ASP A 332 10.26 22.08 -10.06
N ILE A 333 9.75 20.96 -9.53
CA ILE A 333 9.40 19.78 -10.30
C ILE A 333 7.89 19.58 -10.23
N VAL A 334 7.25 19.34 -11.37
CA VAL A 334 5.81 19.10 -11.46
C VAL A 334 5.57 17.75 -12.12
N ALA A 335 4.88 16.85 -11.43
CA ALA A 335 4.44 15.58 -11.99
C ALA A 335 3.23 15.75 -12.92
N SER A 336 3.11 14.86 -13.91
CA SER A 336 1.96 14.79 -14.81
C SER A 336 0.75 14.10 -14.17
N SER A 337 0.96 13.39 -13.06
CA SER A 337 -0.04 12.57 -12.39
C SER A 337 -0.14 12.86 -10.88
N ASN A 338 -1.00 12.09 -10.21
CA ASN A 338 -1.17 12.09 -8.77
C ASN A 338 -0.14 11.21 -8.01
N LEU A 339 0.89 10.74 -8.72
CA LEU A 339 1.98 9.92 -8.21
C LEU A 339 3.33 10.57 -8.54
N MET A 340 4.23 10.65 -7.55
CA MET A 340 5.62 11.06 -7.73
C MET A 340 6.50 10.23 -6.81
N LEU A 341 7.57 9.65 -7.34
CA LEU A 341 8.55 8.91 -6.56
C LEU A 341 9.85 9.69 -6.48
N ILE A 342 10.34 9.89 -5.26
CA ILE A 342 11.66 10.47 -4.98
C ILE A 342 12.55 9.34 -4.49
N GLU A 343 13.72 9.17 -5.08
CA GLU A 343 14.77 8.26 -4.65
C GLU A 343 15.98 9.07 -4.19
N PHE A 344 16.50 8.73 -3.02
CA PHE A 344 17.79 9.21 -2.51
C PHE A 344 18.70 8.02 -2.27
N VAL A 345 19.86 8.03 -2.91
CA VAL A 345 20.87 6.99 -2.79
C VAL A 345 22.19 7.61 -2.37
N THR A 346 22.86 6.96 -1.42
CA THR A 346 24.20 7.33 -0.97
C THR A 346 25.17 6.16 -1.09
N ASP A 347 26.45 6.45 -1.34
CA ASP A 347 27.52 5.46 -1.33
C ASP A 347 28.17 5.35 0.06
N GLY A 348 29.35 4.73 0.13
CA GLY A 348 30.08 4.51 1.39
C GLY A 348 31.08 5.60 1.77
N VAL A 349 31.10 6.74 1.07
CA VAL A 349 32.19 7.73 1.13
C VAL A 349 31.65 9.15 1.06
N ASP A 350 32.06 9.98 2.03
CA ASP A 350 31.74 11.42 2.14
C ASP A 350 30.24 11.75 2.18
N THR A 351 29.81 12.43 3.24
CA THR A 351 28.42 12.85 3.42
C THR A 351 28.31 14.36 3.55
N ALA A 352 27.12 14.88 3.28
CA ALA A 352 26.80 16.31 3.41
C ALA A 352 25.46 16.51 4.12
N SER A 353 25.02 17.76 4.31
CA SER A 353 23.82 18.07 5.11
C SER A 353 22.51 17.51 4.54
N GLY A 354 22.51 17.05 3.28
CA GLY A 354 21.39 16.39 2.64
C GLY A 354 20.37 17.36 2.06
N PHE A 355 19.09 17.02 2.12
CA PHE A 355 18.05 17.85 1.51
C PHE A 355 16.80 17.96 2.39
N GLN A 356 16.06 19.04 2.17
CA GLN A 356 14.69 19.22 2.63
C GLN A 356 13.84 19.75 1.48
N ALA A 357 12.67 19.17 1.29
CA ALA A 357 11.72 19.57 0.27
C ALA A 357 10.29 19.59 0.81
N THR A 358 9.46 20.42 0.20
CA THR A 358 8.01 20.46 0.42
C THR A 358 7.30 20.06 -0.86
N PHE A 359 6.15 19.44 -0.71
CA PHE A 359 5.26 19.15 -1.84
C PHE A 359 3.86 19.69 -1.57
N THR A 360 3.19 20.05 -2.66
CA THR A 360 1.78 20.43 -2.67
C THR A 360 1.09 19.77 -3.83
N SER A 361 -0.17 19.41 -3.65
CA SER A 361 -1.03 18.95 -4.72
C SER A 361 -2.14 19.98 -4.95
N GLY A 362 -2.22 20.51 -6.16
CA GLY A 362 -3.14 21.59 -6.52
C GLY A 362 -4.18 21.15 -7.54
N ARG A 363 -5.35 21.81 -7.56
CA ARG A 363 -6.16 21.86 -8.79
C ARG A 363 -5.48 22.83 -9.75
N SER A 364 -5.46 22.53 -11.05
CA SER A 364 -5.07 23.56 -12.03
C SER A 364 -6.11 24.68 -11.91
N GLU A 365 -5.71 25.84 -11.39
CA GLU A 365 -6.54 27.04 -11.51
C GLU A 365 -6.78 27.25 -13.01
N LYS A 366 -8.05 27.27 -13.41
CA LYS A 366 -8.39 27.81 -14.73
C LYS A 366 -7.93 29.26 -14.71
N ARG A 367 -6.95 29.60 -15.54
CA ARG A 367 -6.74 30.99 -15.91
C ARG A 367 -8.03 31.46 -16.57
N GLU A 368 -8.80 32.28 -15.86
CA GLU A 368 -9.85 33.09 -16.46
C GLU A 368 -9.14 34.05 -17.41
N ASN A 369 -9.46 33.94 -18.70
CA ASN A 369 -9.16 34.95 -19.71
C ASN A 369 -10.38 35.85 -19.85
#